data_AF-A0A8H6HK66-F1
#
_entry.id   AF-A0A8H6HK66-F1
#
_cell.length_a   1.000
_cell.length_b   1.000
_cell.length_c   1.000
_cell.angle_alpha   90.00
_cell.angle_beta   90.00
_cell.angle_gamma   90.00
#
_symmetry.space_group_name_H-M   'P 1'
#
loop_
_entity.id
_entity.type
_entity.pdbx_description
1 polymer ?
#
loop_
_entity_poly.entity_id
_entity_poly.type
_entity_poly.pdbx_seq_one_letter_code
_entity_poly.pdbx_strand_id
1 'polypeptide(L)'
;IKTAQVAADKEKAAKNQAKEAVREQNQKDKEEALTKTGESLVLEDAEIRLPKKDELVRQLDYHRNAESALEIPDGARIPCKLNIRTNAMHIEYLLAAATRYKAR
;
A
#
# COMPACT_ATOMS: atom_id res chain seq x y z
N ILE A 1 -0.50 9.09 48.72
CA ILE A 1 -0.64 9.91 47.48
C ILE A 1 0.46 9.55 46.45
N LYS A 2 1.76 9.64 46.80
CA LYS A 2 2.86 9.34 45.87
C LYS A 2 2.89 7.89 45.29
N THR A 3 2.44 6.89 46.04
CA THR A 3 2.47 5.47 45.61
C THR A 3 1.41 5.13 44.55
N ALA A 4 0.24 5.76 44.61
CA ALA A 4 -0.84 5.55 43.63
C ALA A 4 -0.52 6.17 42.26
N GLN A 5 0.17 7.32 42.24
CA GLN A 5 0.65 7.94 41.00
C GLN A 5 1.72 7.09 40.31
N VAL A 6 2.70 6.57 41.06
CA VAL A 6 3.76 5.72 40.50
C VAL A 6 3.21 4.41 39.92
N ALA A 7 2.15 3.85 40.52
CA ALA A 7 1.48 2.65 39.97
C ALA A 7 0.74 2.95 38.65
N ALA A 8 0.03 4.09 38.58
CA ALA A 8 -0.67 4.52 37.37
C ALA A 8 0.30 4.87 36.22
N ASP A 9 1.44 5.49 36.52
CA ASP A 9 2.47 5.78 35.52
C ASP A 9 3.12 4.52 34.94
N LYS A 10 3.35 3.49 35.78
CA LYS A 10 3.84 2.18 35.32
C LYS A 10 2.85 1.48 34.41
N GLU A 11 1.55 1.53 34.74
CA GLU A 11 0.51 0.91 33.91
C GLU A 11 0.35 1.63 32.55
N LYS A 12 0.49 2.96 32.53
CA LYS A 12 0.46 3.77 31.31
C LYS A 12 1.69 3.52 30.43
N ALA A 13 2.87 3.39 31.03
CA ALA A 13 4.10 3.04 30.32
C ALA A 13 4.01 1.66 29.65
N ALA A 14 3.49 0.65 30.36
CA ALA A 14 3.29 -0.69 29.80
C ALA A 14 2.30 -0.70 28.62
N LYS A 15 1.20 0.07 28.71
CA LYS A 15 0.23 0.22 27.61
C LYS A 15 0.82 0.93 26.39
N ASN A 16 1.73 1.88 26.58
CA ASN A 16 2.42 2.55 25.48
C ASN A 16 3.43 1.62 24.80
N GLN A 17 4.22 0.87 25.56
CA GLN A 17 5.18 -0.10 25.01
C GLN A 17 4.47 -1.20 24.20
N ALA A 18 3.32 -1.70 24.66
CA ALA A 18 2.53 -2.67 23.91
C ALA A 18 2.01 -2.10 22.59
N LYS A 19 1.60 -0.82 22.56
CA LYS A 19 1.16 -0.14 21.34
C LYS A 19 2.31 0.08 20.35
N GLU A 20 3.51 0.39 20.83
CA GLU A 20 4.69 0.54 19.98
C GLU A 20 5.13 -0.79 19.38
N ALA A 21 5.16 -1.87 20.17
CA ALA A 21 5.47 -3.20 19.67
C ALA A 21 4.50 -3.68 18.57
N VAL A 22 3.19 -3.40 18.73
CA VAL A 22 2.19 -3.69 17.70
C VAL A 22 2.39 -2.83 16.45
N ARG A 23 2.84 -1.58 16.59
CA ARG A 23 3.16 -0.72 15.45
C ARG A 23 4.39 -1.24 14.69
N GLU A 24 5.46 -1.58 15.39
CA GLU A 24 6.67 -2.14 14.78
C GLU A 24 6.40 -3.48 14.10
N GLN A 25 5.63 -4.37 14.73
CA GLN A 25 5.27 -5.66 14.12
C GLN A 25 4.43 -5.45 12.85
N ASN A 26 3.42 -4.58 12.90
CA ASN A 26 2.64 -4.23 11.71
C ASN A 26 3.50 -3.56 10.61
N GLN A 27 4.58 -2.87 10.98
CA GLN A 27 5.49 -2.23 10.04
C GLN A 27 6.38 -3.28 9.37
N LYS A 28 6.91 -4.22 10.14
CA LYS A 28 7.64 -5.40 9.63
C LYS A 28 6.78 -6.31 8.79
N ASP A 29 5.57 -6.63 9.23
CA ASP A 29 4.63 -7.48 8.46
C ASP A 29 4.25 -6.80 7.13
N LYS A 30 4.16 -5.46 7.10
CA LYS A 30 3.99 -4.66 5.87
C LYS A 30 5.24 -4.62 4.98
N GLU A 31 6.44 -4.72 5.55
CA GLU A 31 7.73 -4.77 4.87
C GLU A 31 8.04 -6.19 4.33
N GLU A 32 7.55 -7.23 4.98
CA GLU A 32 7.79 -8.63 4.63
C GLU A 32 6.74 -9.18 3.66
N ALA A 33 5.48 -8.73 3.77
CA ALA A 33 4.44 -9.00 2.76
C ALA A 33 4.67 -8.26 1.43
N LEU A 34 5.70 -7.42 1.37
CA LEU A 34 5.97 -6.44 0.34
C LEU A 34 6.76 -6.98 -0.85
N THR A 35 7.54 -8.03 -0.63
CA THR A 35 8.61 -8.46 -1.54
C THR A 35 8.17 -9.39 -2.68
N LYS A 36 6.86 -9.57 -2.93
CA LYS A 36 6.39 -10.59 -3.90
C LYS A 36 5.77 -10.06 -5.20
N THR A 37 5.50 -8.77 -5.31
CA THR A 37 5.17 -8.14 -6.60
C THR A 37 6.37 -7.32 -7.05
N GLY A 38 7.06 -7.74 -8.11
CA GLY A 38 8.13 -6.94 -8.68
C GLY A 38 7.56 -5.60 -9.16
N GLU A 39 8.19 -4.49 -8.77
CA GLU A 39 7.81 -3.15 -9.23
C GLU A 39 8.15 -3.02 -10.72
N SER A 40 7.23 -3.44 -11.59
CA SER A 40 7.35 -3.33 -13.05
C SER A 40 6.26 -2.43 -13.62
N LEU A 41 6.62 -1.56 -14.56
CA LEU A 41 5.65 -0.77 -15.31
C LEU A 41 4.87 -1.63 -16.31
N VAL A 42 5.48 -2.69 -16.82
CA VAL A 42 4.85 -3.63 -17.73
C VAL A 42 4.63 -4.93 -16.97
N LEU A 43 3.40 -5.12 -16.52
CA LEU A 43 2.96 -6.36 -15.89
C LEU A 43 2.11 -7.17 -16.87
N GLU A 44 2.21 -8.49 -16.76
CA GLU A 44 1.29 -9.41 -17.41
C GLU A 44 -0.04 -9.52 -16.65
N ASP A 45 -1.12 -9.82 -17.37
CA ASP A 45 -2.46 -9.97 -16.78
C ASP A 45 -2.49 -10.98 -15.62
N ALA A 46 -1.71 -12.06 -15.72
CA ALA A 46 -1.58 -13.05 -14.67
C ALA A 46 -0.97 -12.43 -13.40
N GLU A 47 0.08 -11.62 -13.56
CA GLU A 47 0.79 -10.94 -12.46
C GLU A 47 -0.05 -9.87 -11.77
N ILE A 48 -1.07 -9.32 -12.45
CA ILE A 48 -2.01 -8.35 -11.87
C ILE A 48 -3.15 -9.05 -11.14
N ARG A 49 -3.54 -10.27 -11.53
CA ARG A 49 -4.69 -10.98 -10.92
C ARG A 49 -4.34 -11.87 -9.74
N LEU A 50 -3.08 -12.29 -9.62
CA LEU A 50 -2.53 -13.10 -8.53
C LEU A 50 -2.34 -12.38 -7.18
N PRO A 51 -1.94 -11.09 -7.12
CA PRO A 51 -1.53 -10.45 -5.87
C PRO A 51 -2.67 -10.21 -4.88
N LYS A 52 -2.32 -10.08 -3.60
CA LYS A 52 -3.25 -9.65 -2.54
C LYS A 52 -3.56 -8.15 -2.67
N LYS A 53 -4.64 -7.70 -2.03
CA LYS A 53 -5.08 -6.29 -2.05
C LYS A 53 -3.95 -5.30 -1.76
N ASP A 54 -3.14 -5.56 -0.74
CA ASP A 54 -2.08 -4.65 -0.32
C ASP A 54 -0.96 -4.53 -1.37
N GLU A 55 -0.68 -5.60 -2.10
CA GLU A 55 0.27 -5.62 -3.22
C GLU A 55 -0.30 -4.86 -4.42
N LEU A 56 -1.59 -5.04 -4.76
CA LEU A 56 -2.26 -4.28 -5.82
C LEU A 56 -2.25 -2.77 -5.55
N VAL A 57 -2.48 -2.37 -4.29
CA VAL A 57 -2.38 -0.98 -3.84
C VAL A 57 -0.94 -0.46 -4.00
N ARG A 58 0.04 -1.28 -3.58
CA ARG A 58 1.49 -1.18 -3.87
C ARG A 58 1.75 -0.71 -5.30
N GLN A 59 1.37 -1.61 -6.18
CA GLN A 59 1.60 -1.50 -7.60
C GLN A 59 0.94 -0.25 -8.18
N LEU A 60 -0.31 0.05 -7.77
CA LEU A 60 -0.99 1.26 -8.22
C LEU A 60 -0.31 2.55 -7.79
N ASP A 61 0.23 2.62 -6.58
CA ASP A 61 0.99 3.78 -6.13
C ASP A 61 2.29 3.94 -6.94
N TYR A 62 2.99 2.83 -7.20
CA TYR A 62 4.17 2.82 -8.04
C TYR A 62 3.88 3.36 -9.45
N HIS A 63 2.86 2.81 -10.13
CA HIS A 63 2.46 3.30 -11.45
C HIS A 63 1.98 4.76 -11.39
N ARG A 64 1.22 5.18 -10.38
CA ARG A 64 0.78 6.58 -10.25
C ARG A 64 1.96 7.54 -10.15
N ASN A 65 2.99 7.17 -9.40
CA ASN A 65 4.23 7.95 -9.33
C ASN A 65 4.95 7.98 -10.68
N ALA A 66 5.00 6.85 -11.41
CA ALA A 66 5.58 6.81 -12.75
C ALA A 66 4.80 7.68 -13.75
N GLU A 67 3.46 7.68 -13.69
CA GLU A 67 2.60 8.52 -14.54
C GLU A 67 2.78 10.03 -14.28
N SER A 68 3.27 10.42 -13.11
CA SER A 68 3.55 11.84 -12.80
C SER A 68 4.63 12.45 -13.70
N ALA A 69 5.60 11.63 -14.13
CA ALA A 69 6.67 12.02 -15.04
C ALA A 69 6.28 11.88 -16.52
N LEU A 70 5.08 11.35 -16.81
CA LEU A 70 4.61 11.07 -18.16
C LEU A 70 3.52 12.06 -18.59
N GLU A 71 3.55 12.44 -19.86
CA GLU A 71 2.47 13.18 -20.51
C GLU A 71 1.27 12.24 -20.74
N ILE A 72 0.46 12.05 -19.69
CA ILE A 72 -0.78 11.26 -19.70
C ILE A 72 -1.91 12.21 -19.32
N PRO A 73 -3.02 12.26 -20.08
CA PRO A 73 -4.18 13.07 -19.72
C PRO A 73 -4.75 12.69 -18.35
N ASP A 74 -5.17 13.66 -17.55
CA ASP A 74 -5.62 13.43 -16.16
C ASP A 74 -6.76 12.41 -16.04
N GLY A 75 -7.68 12.37 -17.01
CA GLY A 75 -8.78 11.39 -17.01
C GLY A 75 -8.34 9.95 -17.32
N ALA A 76 -7.15 9.76 -17.89
CA ALA A 76 -6.58 8.44 -18.14
C ALA A 76 -5.66 7.98 -17.01
N ARG A 77 -5.17 8.88 -16.15
CA ARG A 77 -4.26 8.54 -15.06
C ARG A 77 -4.90 7.61 -14.03
N ILE A 78 -4.05 6.87 -13.34
CA ILE A 78 -4.46 6.06 -12.19
C ILE A 78 -5.02 7.00 -11.11
N PRO A 79 -6.28 6.83 -10.70
CA PRO A 79 -6.87 7.69 -9.70
C PRO A 79 -6.25 7.47 -8.31
N CYS A 80 -6.34 8.49 -7.47
CA CYS A 80 -5.93 8.39 -6.07
C CYS A 80 -6.76 7.34 -5.31
N LYS A 81 -6.17 6.74 -4.27
CA LYS A 81 -6.78 5.65 -3.47
C LYS A 81 -8.21 5.93 -3.00
N LEU A 82 -8.56 7.19 -2.75
CA LEU A 82 -9.91 7.59 -2.32
C LEU A 82 -11.02 7.18 -3.32
N ASN A 83 -10.68 7.00 -4.60
CA ASN A 83 -11.63 6.63 -5.65
C ASN A 83 -11.67 5.13 -5.95
N ILE A 84 -10.75 4.32 -5.40
CA ILE A 84 -10.67 2.88 -5.68
C ILE A 84 -11.17 2.08 -4.47
N ARG A 85 -12.38 1.51 -4.59
CA ARG A 85 -13.09 0.90 -3.44
C ARG A 85 -12.96 -0.61 -3.36
N THR A 86 -12.73 -1.30 -4.47
CA THR A 86 -12.75 -2.77 -4.55
C THR A 86 -11.49 -3.31 -5.21
N ASN A 87 -11.10 -4.55 -4.91
CA ASN A 87 -9.94 -5.19 -5.55
C ASN A 87 -10.11 -5.30 -7.06
N ALA A 88 -11.34 -5.54 -7.54
CA ALA A 88 -11.64 -5.57 -8.96
C ALA A 88 -11.25 -4.24 -9.64
N MET A 89 -11.60 -3.09 -9.03
CA MET A 89 -11.18 -1.79 -9.55
C MET A 89 -9.64 -1.64 -9.53
N HIS A 90 -8.96 -2.17 -8.51
CA HIS A 90 -7.49 -2.10 -8.48
C HIS A 90 -6.88 -2.83 -9.68
N ILE A 91 -7.39 -4.03 -9.98
CA ILE A 91 -6.98 -4.84 -11.12
C ILE A 91 -7.29 -4.12 -12.44
N GLU A 92 -8.49 -3.57 -12.60
CA GLU A 92 -8.88 -2.84 -13.83
C GLU A 92 -7.96 -1.66 -14.12
N TYR A 93 -7.65 -0.84 -13.11
CA TYR A 93 -6.73 0.29 -13.29
C TYR A 93 -5.29 -0.15 -13.58
N LEU A 94 -4.82 -1.23 -12.97
CA LEU A 94 -3.50 -1.79 -13.26
C LEU A 94 -3.42 -2.33 -14.68
N LEU A 95 -4.43 -3.05 -15.15
CA LEU A 95 -4.51 -3.55 -16.52
C LEU A 95 -4.54 -2.41 -17.53
N ALA A 96 -5.35 -1.38 -17.27
CA ALA A 96 -5.41 -0.19 -18.12
C ALA A 96 -4.06 0.53 -18.19
N ALA A 97 -3.37 0.66 -17.05
CA ALA A 97 -2.04 1.26 -16.99
C ALA A 97 -1.00 0.41 -17.74
N ALA A 98 -0.92 -0.89 -17.46
CA ALA A 98 -0.03 -1.83 -18.14
C ALA A 98 -0.22 -1.80 -19.67
N THR A 99 -1.47 -1.80 -20.13
CA THR A 99 -1.81 -1.69 -21.56
C THR A 99 -1.29 -0.39 -22.18
N ARG A 100 -1.41 0.74 -21.47
CA ARG A 100 -0.87 2.03 -21.96
C ARG A 100 0.64 1.99 -22.14
N TYR A 101 1.36 1.36 -21.22
CA TYR A 101 2.81 1.24 -21.33
C TYR A 101 3.22 0.28 -22.45
N LYS A 102 2.50 -0.82 -22.65
CA LYS A 102 2.73 -1.77 -23.76
C LYS A 102 2.44 -1.15 -25.14
N ALA A 103 1.52 -0.20 -25.22
CA ALA A 103 1.13 0.45 -26.47
C ALA A 103 2.03 1.64 -26.87
N ARG A 104 2.97 2.05 -26.01
CA ARG A 104 3.97 3.08 -26.29
C ARG A 104 5.27 2.45 -26.74
#